data_AF-A0A7S0GNA5-F1
#
_entry.id   AF-A0A7S0GNA5-F1
#
_cell.length_a   1.000
_cell.length_b   1.000
_cell.length_c   1.000
_cell.angle_alpha   90.00
_cell.angle_beta   90.00
_cell.angle_gamma   90.00
#
_symmetry.space_group_name_H-M   'P 1'
#
loop_
_entity.id
_entity.type
_entity.pdbx_description
1 polymer ?
#
loop_
_entity_poly.entity_id
_entity_poly.type
_entity_poly.pdbx_seq_one_letter_code
_entity_poly.pdbx_strand_id
1 'polypeptide(L)'
;SLSRPRKVTNLFCLTPPPVAMLSDGDLTETLLPKSGPRKRLKRTGIPLQKGPRRDSLKVANPDAEERARSAYIRKDYPAALKSFSAAIARNKSNEKLYANRSATNIALQSYERALKDAETCIRLAPGWWKGYYRKGVALENLLLYQEAALAFQDAERYDPENMTCAKALSRIESLLRERQAIDEETYEEVNDGRFTRLVKWMVNGGCRFSKLHLRYDSNRTRGVHTMCSIPDSSDCVLFVPRKFMMTNEVAQKSKIGRSIIESGYDMRSEHSWLAAYLLQEKHDPNSFWKPYIDVLPGDYSNMPILFDDFYKKLLKGSYALQSAQNTMESLRAEYDGICNVCPEFRKYLFMEYIWGRLAVSTRVFGVTIDGKKTSALVPFADMSNHSANSQTDWQFDSKRDGFTMVANRPIKRGDQIYVNYGRKCNGRYFVNYGFTVDGNQNDNDAVFVADLPVEDQHYALKMKMVNRAYLNREFQVPATYSCDVSVLSENMKPHNMFTYFRILHAQDKELLVFSSKEFKENMKEMEPISTRNEIEVLKHLRRIAQERLSEFPDPIEVDHKLLKENKFMDSNHRNCVMMRCGEKETYRWYIALADKAIPLLQMTWNLKFKRLAANFWGVSSRFAHYITHVVVPLVKASKK
;
A
#
# COMPACT_ATOMS: atom_id res chain seq x y z
N SER A 1 39.44 -18.87 16.25
CA SER A 1 38.81 -20.15 15.86
C SER A 1 37.81 -19.88 14.75
N LEU A 2 37.98 -20.48 13.58
CA LEU A 2 37.13 -20.24 12.40
C LEU A 2 35.91 -21.18 12.40
N SER A 3 34.73 -20.68 12.79
CA SER A 3 33.45 -21.36 12.55
C SER A 3 32.97 -21.08 11.12
N ARG A 4 32.94 -22.12 10.28
CA ARG A 4 32.44 -22.04 8.89
C ARG A 4 30.94 -21.69 8.88
N PRO A 5 30.45 -20.88 7.92
CA PRO A 5 29.01 -20.81 7.67
C PRO A 5 28.50 -22.19 7.21
N ARG A 6 27.39 -22.65 7.78
CA ARG A 6 26.74 -23.90 7.34
C ARG A 6 26.21 -23.71 5.91
N LYS A 7 26.37 -24.75 5.07
CA LYS A 7 25.85 -24.75 3.70
C LYS A 7 24.33 -24.58 3.71
N VAL A 8 23.82 -23.68 2.86
CA VAL A 8 22.41 -23.62 2.52
C VAL A 8 22.02 -24.92 1.82
N THR A 9 21.28 -25.78 2.51
CA THR A 9 20.59 -26.91 1.87
C THR A 9 19.26 -26.42 1.33
N ASN A 10 19.12 -26.38 0.00
CA ASN A 10 17.82 -26.18 -0.65
C ASN A 10 16.87 -27.30 -0.21
N LEU A 11 15.95 -27.00 0.71
CA LEU A 11 14.83 -27.90 0.97
C LEU A 11 13.84 -27.84 -0.19
N PHE A 12 13.33 -29.02 -0.55
CA PHE A 12 12.55 -29.29 -1.74
C PHE A 12 11.40 -28.32 -1.99
N CYS A 13 11.29 -27.86 -3.24
CA CYS A 13 10.03 -27.34 -3.79
C CYS A 13 8.99 -28.47 -3.86
N LEU A 14 8.26 -28.69 -2.77
CA LEU A 14 7.00 -29.43 -2.82
C LEU A 14 5.90 -28.45 -3.23
N THR A 15 5.30 -28.68 -4.40
CA THR A 15 4.09 -27.96 -4.82
C THR A 15 2.99 -28.22 -3.79
N PRO A 16 2.35 -27.19 -3.22
CA PRO A 16 1.24 -27.40 -2.31
C PRO A 16 0.09 -28.08 -3.06
N PRO A 17 -0.64 -29.02 -2.42
CA PRO A 17 -1.92 -29.47 -2.98
C PRO A 17 -2.88 -28.28 -3.09
N PRO A 18 -3.86 -28.32 -4.00
CA PRO A 18 -4.86 -27.26 -4.10
C PRO A 18 -5.59 -27.04 -2.77
N VAL A 19 -6.08 -25.81 -2.55
CA VAL A 19 -7.00 -25.47 -1.46
C VAL A 19 -8.08 -26.53 -1.35
N ALA A 20 -8.43 -26.95 -0.13
CA ALA A 20 -9.28 -28.11 0.15
C ALA A 20 -10.74 -27.93 -0.30
N MET A 21 -10.95 -27.94 -1.62
CA MET A 21 -12.19 -28.36 -2.25
C MET A 21 -12.51 -29.76 -1.72
N LEU A 22 -13.72 -29.94 -1.20
CA LEU A 22 -14.21 -31.25 -0.80
C LEU A 22 -14.13 -32.19 -2.01
N SER A 23 -13.62 -33.41 -1.80
CA SER A 23 -13.65 -34.41 -2.87
C SER A 23 -15.11 -34.75 -3.17
N ASP A 24 -15.43 -35.05 -4.43
CA ASP A 24 -16.80 -35.43 -4.81
C ASP A 24 -17.29 -36.67 -4.01
N GLY A 25 -16.37 -37.52 -3.54
CA GLY A 25 -16.65 -38.65 -2.66
C GLY A 25 -17.21 -38.26 -1.29
N ASP A 26 -16.62 -37.29 -0.59
CA ASP A 26 -16.99 -36.90 0.80
C ASP A 26 -18.44 -36.38 0.93
N LEU A 27 -19.02 -35.94 -0.18
CA LEU A 27 -20.38 -35.46 -0.27
C LEU A 27 -21.38 -36.64 -0.31
N THR A 28 -21.13 -37.64 -1.17
CA THR A 28 -22.10 -38.67 -1.60
C THR A 28 -22.79 -39.45 -0.47
N GLU A 29 -22.07 -39.91 0.55
CA GLU A 29 -22.66 -40.70 1.66
C GLU A 29 -23.71 -39.94 2.48
N THR A 30 -23.71 -38.60 2.40
CA THR A 30 -24.70 -37.74 3.08
C THR A 30 -25.87 -37.34 2.17
N LEU A 31 -25.84 -37.75 0.91
CA LEU A 31 -26.76 -37.29 -0.14
C LEU A 31 -27.68 -38.41 -0.69
N LEU A 32 -27.41 -39.69 -0.41
CA LEU A 32 -28.19 -40.83 -0.92
C LEU A 32 -28.59 -41.83 0.20
N PRO A 33 -29.81 -42.40 0.16
CA PRO A 33 -30.22 -43.47 1.08
C PRO A 33 -29.66 -44.84 0.64
N LYS A 34 -29.07 -45.60 1.58
CA LYS A 34 -28.55 -46.96 1.32
C LYS A 34 -29.70 -47.97 1.11
N SER A 35 -29.74 -48.63 -0.06
CA SER A 35 -30.72 -49.67 -0.39
C SER A 35 -30.12 -51.08 -0.34
N GLY A 36 -30.57 -51.92 0.60
CA GLY A 36 -30.22 -53.35 0.65
C GLY A 36 -31.05 -54.21 -0.32
N PRO A 37 -30.56 -55.40 -0.72
CA PRO A 37 -31.22 -56.23 -1.74
C PRO A 37 -32.46 -56.96 -1.19
N ARG A 38 -33.61 -56.81 -1.86
CA ARG A 38 -34.85 -57.54 -1.53
C ARG A 38 -34.87 -58.92 -2.23
N LYS A 39 -34.96 -60.00 -1.45
CA LYS A 39 -35.32 -61.33 -1.97
C LYS A 39 -36.78 -61.35 -2.45
N ARG A 40 -37.05 -62.03 -3.57
CA ARG A 40 -38.40 -62.22 -4.14
C ARG A 40 -39.27 -63.15 -3.29
N LEU A 41 -40.55 -62.82 -3.16
CA LEU A 41 -41.65 -63.74 -2.83
C LEU A 41 -42.87 -63.39 -3.70
N LYS A 42 -43.65 -64.40 -4.09
CA LYS A 42 -44.77 -64.30 -5.07
C LYS A 42 -46.07 -63.79 -4.42
N ARG A 43 -46.99 -63.27 -5.25
CA ARG A 43 -48.28 -62.68 -4.84
C ARG A 43 -49.40 -63.71 -4.60
N THR A 44 -50.08 -63.52 -3.48
CA THR A 44 -51.52 -63.72 -3.15
C THR A 44 -51.80 -62.93 -1.85
N GLY A 45 -52.99 -62.48 -1.49
CA GLY A 45 -54.29 -62.38 -2.19
C GLY A 45 -55.38 -61.84 -1.24
N ILE A 46 -56.41 -61.15 -1.78
CA ILE A 46 -57.64 -60.68 -1.08
C ILE A 46 -57.44 -59.52 -0.04
N PRO A 47 -58.36 -58.52 0.05
CA PRO A 47 -58.19 -57.31 0.89
C PRO A 47 -59.06 -57.30 2.16
N LEU A 48 -58.69 -56.47 3.15
CA LEU A 48 -59.56 -56.11 4.30
C LEU A 48 -59.40 -54.63 4.71
N GLN A 49 -60.43 -54.10 5.36
CA GLN A 49 -60.72 -52.66 5.48
C GLN A 49 -60.03 -51.92 6.64
N LYS A 50 -60.21 -50.58 6.66
CA LYS A 50 -59.55 -49.59 7.51
C LYS A 50 -59.97 -49.64 8.98
N GLY A 51 -59.02 -49.39 9.89
CA GLY A 51 -59.24 -48.81 11.22
C GLY A 51 -58.55 -47.44 11.32
N PRO A 52 -59.07 -46.46 12.09
CA PRO A 52 -58.58 -45.09 12.07
C PRO A 52 -57.41 -44.80 13.04
N ARG A 53 -56.41 -44.08 12.50
CA ARG A 53 -55.49 -43.11 13.15
C ARG A 53 -54.90 -43.41 14.55
N ARG A 54 -53.57 -43.50 14.58
CA ARG A 54 -52.77 -42.65 15.47
C ARG A 54 -51.85 -41.77 14.63
N ASP A 55 -51.75 -40.50 14.99
CA ASP A 55 -51.02 -39.50 14.20
C ASP A 55 -49.53 -39.81 14.13
N SER A 56 -48.97 -39.73 12.92
CA SER A 56 -47.53 -39.87 12.71
C SER A 56 -46.98 -38.63 12.00
N LEU A 57 -46.06 -37.95 12.69
CA LEU A 57 -45.26 -36.84 12.19
C LEU A 57 -44.43 -37.29 10.98
N LYS A 58 -44.94 -37.04 9.77
CA LYS A 58 -44.34 -37.30 8.45
C LYS A 58 -44.99 -36.32 7.46
N VAL A 59 -44.30 -35.65 6.54
CA VAL A 59 -42.90 -35.73 6.06
C VAL A 59 -42.41 -34.29 5.77
N ALA A 60 -41.15 -33.96 6.06
CA ALA A 60 -40.55 -32.72 5.56
C ALA A 60 -40.46 -32.78 4.01
N ASN A 61 -40.95 -31.76 3.29
CA ASN A 61 -41.04 -31.83 1.82
C ASN A 61 -39.67 -32.13 1.19
N PRO A 62 -39.46 -33.34 0.59
CA PRO A 62 -38.14 -33.77 0.11
C PRO A 62 -37.57 -32.84 -0.95
N ASP A 63 -38.45 -32.19 -1.70
CA ASP A 63 -38.15 -31.34 -2.86
C ASP A 63 -37.26 -30.13 -2.51
N ALA A 64 -37.38 -29.54 -1.30
CA ALA A 64 -36.53 -28.41 -0.91
C ALA A 64 -35.10 -28.83 -0.58
N GLU A 65 -34.91 -29.98 0.06
CA GLU A 65 -33.57 -30.52 0.32
C GLU A 65 -32.93 -31.05 -0.95
N GLU A 66 -33.69 -31.76 -1.78
CA GLU A 66 -33.20 -32.34 -3.03
C GLU A 66 -32.80 -31.26 -4.04
N ARG A 67 -33.58 -30.17 -4.13
CA ARG A 67 -33.18 -28.97 -4.90
C ARG A 67 -31.91 -28.31 -4.35
N ALA A 68 -31.71 -28.31 -3.03
CA ALA A 68 -30.48 -27.78 -2.42
C ALA A 68 -29.26 -28.66 -2.74
N ARG A 69 -29.39 -29.99 -2.60
CA ARG A 69 -28.37 -30.99 -2.98
C ARG A 69 -28.02 -30.88 -4.46
N SER A 70 -29.03 -30.84 -5.33
CA SER A 70 -28.89 -30.70 -6.78
C SER A 70 -28.24 -29.37 -7.19
N ALA A 71 -28.59 -28.25 -6.55
CA ALA A 71 -27.93 -26.96 -6.79
C ALA A 71 -26.45 -26.99 -6.38
N TYR A 72 -26.14 -27.59 -5.22
CA TYR A 72 -24.77 -27.75 -4.75
C TYR A 72 -23.91 -28.60 -5.70
N ILE A 73 -24.43 -29.73 -6.19
CA ILE A 73 -23.74 -30.60 -7.17
C ILE A 73 -23.45 -29.83 -8.48
N ARG A 74 -24.38 -28.98 -8.92
CA ARG A 74 -24.19 -28.08 -10.09
C ARG A 74 -23.29 -26.86 -9.80
N LYS A 75 -22.69 -26.77 -8.60
CA LYS A 75 -21.86 -25.65 -8.13
C LYS A 75 -22.59 -24.29 -8.08
N ASP A 76 -23.93 -24.31 -8.12
CA ASP A 76 -24.78 -23.14 -7.87
C ASP A 76 -24.97 -22.98 -6.35
N TYR A 77 -23.89 -22.55 -5.70
CA TYR A 77 -23.85 -22.36 -4.25
C TYR A 77 -24.83 -21.29 -3.74
N PRO A 78 -25.11 -20.18 -4.46
CA PRO A 78 -26.17 -19.23 -4.06
C PRO A 78 -27.57 -19.86 -4.02
N ALA A 79 -27.97 -20.65 -5.03
CA ALA A 79 -29.26 -21.33 -5.02
C ALA A 79 -29.29 -22.47 -3.99
N ALA A 80 -28.18 -23.18 -3.78
CA ALA A 80 -28.04 -24.16 -2.71
C ALA A 80 -28.21 -23.51 -1.33
N LEU A 81 -27.57 -22.37 -1.07
CA LEU A 81 -27.67 -21.64 0.21
C LEU A 81 -29.10 -21.19 0.50
N LYS A 82 -29.79 -20.65 -0.52
CA LYS A 82 -31.21 -20.27 -0.43
C LYS A 82 -32.10 -21.48 -0.12
N SER A 83 -31.86 -22.61 -0.79
CA SER A 83 -32.66 -23.83 -0.65
C SER A 83 -32.41 -24.54 0.70
N PHE A 84 -31.15 -24.68 1.14
CA PHE A 84 -30.82 -25.20 2.48
C PHE A 84 -31.39 -24.31 3.59
N SER A 85 -31.34 -22.98 3.44
CA SER A 85 -31.95 -22.07 4.43
C SER A 85 -33.48 -22.21 4.48
N ALA A 86 -34.15 -22.43 3.34
CA ALA A 86 -35.58 -22.70 3.27
C ALA A 86 -35.96 -24.09 3.85
N ALA A 87 -35.06 -25.07 3.79
CA ALA A 87 -35.23 -26.37 4.44
C ALA A 87 -35.06 -26.26 5.98
N ILE A 88 -33.99 -25.59 6.44
CA ILE A 88 -33.72 -25.34 7.88
C ILE A 88 -34.86 -24.55 8.53
N ALA A 89 -35.46 -23.58 7.82
CA ALA A 89 -36.61 -22.83 8.33
C ALA A 89 -37.83 -23.73 8.66
N ARG A 90 -37.95 -24.89 7.99
CA ARG A 90 -39.02 -25.88 8.20
C ARG A 90 -38.62 -26.98 9.18
N ASN A 91 -37.36 -27.39 9.21
CA ASN A 91 -36.82 -28.35 10.17
C ASN A 91 -35.52 -27.84 10.79
N LYS A 92 -35.65 -27.14 11.93
CA LYS A 92 -34.54 -26.53 12.68
C LYS A 92 -33.71 -27.55 13.49
N SER A 93 -34.13 -28.82 13.52
CA SER A 93 -33.50 -29.87 14.33
C SER A 93 -32.72 -30.89 13.49
N ASN A 94 -32.71 -30.77 12.15
CA ASN A 94 -31.97 -31.65 11.26
C ASN A 94 -30.51 -31.20 11.11
N GLU A 95 -29.61 -31.89 11.80
CA GLU A 95 -28.16 -31.69 11.82
C GLU A 95 -27.53 -31.69 10.42
N LYS A 96 -28.03 -32.53 9.51
CA LYS A 96 -27.49 -32.68 8.15
C LYS A 96 -27.70 -31.43 7.31
N LEU A 97 -28.77 -30.69 7.54
CA LEU A 97 -29.02 -29.44 6.83
C LEU A 97 -28.00 -28.36 7.22
N TYR A 98 -27.64 -28.29 8.51
CA TYR A 98 -26.58 -27.37 8.96
C TYR A 98 -25.21 -27.82 8.46
N ALA A 99 -24.87 -29.12 8.48
CA ALA A 99 -23.61 -29.62 7.90
C ALA A 99 -23.47 -29.32 6.39
N ASN A 100 -24.56 -29.42 5.63
CA ASN A 100 -24.58 -29.14 4.20
C ASN A 100 -24.62 -27.64 3.89
N ARG A 101 -25.32 -26.82 4.70
CA ARG A 101 -25.26 -25.37 4.57
C ARG A 101 -23.89 -24.82 4.99
N SER A 102 -23.24 -25.44 5.97
CA SER A 102 -21.85 -25.17 6.33
C SER A 102 -20.90 -25.41 5.14
N ALA A 103 -21.01 -26.55 4.46
CA ALA A 103 -20.27 -26.80 3.20
C ALA A 103 -20.56 -25.75 2.12
N THR A 104 -21.83 -25.36 1.97
CA THR A 104 -22.24 -24.33 1.00
C THR A 104 -21.66 -22.96 1.34
N ASN A 105 -21.62 -22.59 2.62
CA ASN A 105 -20.98 -21.37 3.10
C ASN A 105 -19.45 -21.42 2.92
N ILE A 106 -18.78 -22.58 3.09
CA ILE A 106 -17.35 -22.75 2.76
C ILE A 106 -17.11 -22.51 1.27
N ALA A 107 -17.93 -23.10 0.39
CA ALA A 107 -17.83 -22.91 -1.05
C ALA A 107 -18.13 -21.45 -1.51
N LEU A 108 -18.90 -20.70 -0.71
CA LEU A 108 -19.15 -19.26 -0.86
C LEU A 108 -18.16 -18.36 -0.10
N GLN A 109 -17.04 -18.92 0.40
CA GLN A 109 -16.03 -18.23 1.20
C GLN A 109 -16.59 -17.47 2.43
N SER A 110 -17.77 -17.87 2.91
CA SER A 110 -18.53 -17.27 4.02
C SER A 110 -18.24 -18.02 5.33
N TYR A 111 -16.96 -18.10 5.71
CA TYR A 111 -16.47 -19.07 6.68
C TYR A 111 -17.02 -18.90 8.11
N GLU A 112 -17.29 -17.67 8.57
CA GLU A 112 -17.94 -17.45 9.88
C GLU A 112 -19.37 -17.99 9.92
N ARG A 113 -20.09 -17.93 8.79
CA ARG A 113 -21.43 -18.54 8.67
C ARG A 113 -21.33 -20.06 8.62
N ALA A 114 -20.30 -20.58 7.95
CA ALA A 114 -20.02 -22.01 7.94
C ALA A 114 -19.66 -22.55 9.33
N LEU A 115 -18.87 -21.82 10.10
CA LEU A 115 -18.51 -22.13 11.49
C LEU A 115 -19.76 -22.19 12.37
N LYS A 116 -20.60 -21.15 12.34
CA LYS A 116 -21.86 -21.11 13.12
C LYS A 116 -22.83 -22.24 12.75
N ASP A 117 -22.88 -22.63 11.48
CA ASP A 117 -23.64 -23.80 11.03
C ASP A 117 -23.01 -25.11 11.52
N ALA A 118 -21.69 -25.24 11.50
CA ALA A 118 -20.99 -26.43 12.02
C ALA A 118 -21.15 -26.58 13.54
N GLU A 119 -21.06 -25.50 14.31
CA GLU A 119 -21.33 -25.48 15.76
C GLU A 119 -22.79 -25.85 16.06
N THR A 120 -23.74 -25.41 15.23
CA THR A 120 -25.14 -25.81 15.36
C THR A 120 -25.34 -27.29 15.03
N CYS A 121 -24.63 -27.81 14.02
CA CYS A 121 -24.60 -29.24 13.71
C CYS A 121 -24.07 -30.06 14.91
N ILE A 122 -22.91 -29.69 15.47
CA ILE A 122 -22.32 -30.36 16.66
C ILE A 122 -23.29 -30.34 17.83
N ARG A 123 -23.95 -29.21 18.11
CA ARG A 123 -24.94 -29.09 19.19
C ARG A 123 -26.18 -29.97 18.99
N LEU A 124 -26.58 -30.25 17.74
CA LEU A 124 -27.69 -31.15 17.42
C LEU A 124 -27.27 -32.63 17.42
N ALA A 125 -26.02 -32.94 17.05
CA ALA A 125 -25.47 -34.29 17.00
C ALA A 125 -24.03 -34.34 17.55
N PRO A 126 -23.82 -34.33 18.89
CA PRO A 126 -22.50 -34.20 19.50
C PRO A 126 -21.52 -35.35 19.24
N GLY A 127 -21.99 -36.50 18.74
CA GLY A 127 -21.14 -37.63 18.36
C GLY A 127 -20.87 -37.74 16.85
N TRP A 128 -21.30 -36.77 16.03
CA TRP A 128 -21.20 -36.87 14.58
C TRP A 128 -19.97 -36.14 14.03
N TRP A 129 -18.95 -36.91 13.63
CA TRP A 129 -17.66 -36.41 13.14
C TRP A 129 -17.79 -35.33 12.05
N LYS A 130 -18.79 -35.41 11.17
CA LYS A 130 -19.00 -34.42 10.09
C LYS A 130 -19.27 -33.01 10.63
N GLY A 131 -19.84 -32.85 11.82
CA GLY A 131 -19.98 -31.55 12.47
C GLY A 131 -18.62 -30.94 12.82
N TYR A 132 -17.77 -31.73 13.48
CA TYR A 132 -16.40 -31.36 13.87
C TYR A 132 -15.49 -31.14 12.65
N TYR A 133 -15.56 -31.99 11.62
CA TYR A 133 -14.83 -31.80 10.38
C TYR A 133 -15.24 -30.51 9.65
N ARG A 134 -16.55 -30.20 9.58
CA ARG A 134 -17.03 -28.92 9.01
C ARG A 134 -16.54 -27.72 9.83
N LYS A 135 -16.50 -27.84 11.17
CA LYS A 135 -15.91 -26.83 12.06
C LYS A 135 -14.42 -26.66 11.80
N GLY A 136 -13.65 -27.75 11.69
CA GLY A 136 -12.23 -27.74 11.35
C GLY A 136 -11.94 -27.08 10.01
N VAL A 137 -12.67 -27.44 8.94
CA VAL A 137 -12.50 -26.79 7.62
C VAL A 137 -12.89 -25.31 7.65
N ALA A 138 -13.95 -24.93 8.38
CA ALA A 138 -14.30 -23.52 8.54
C ALA A 138 -13.23 -22.75 9.31
N LEU A 139 -12.68 -23.32 10.40
CA LEU A 139 -11.59 -22.73 11.18
C LEU A 139 -10.27 -22.67 10.42
N GLU A 140 -9.96 -23.67 9.59
CA GLU A 140 -8.81 -23.69 8.67
C GLU A 140 -8.90 -22.56 7.65
N ASN A 141 -10.08 -22.30 7.08
CA ASN A 141 -10.28 -21.20 6.13
C ASN A 141 -10.41 -19.82 6.81
N LEU A 142 -10.82 -19.79 8.08
CA LEU A 142 -10.61 -18.63 8.99
C LEU A 142 -9.17 -18.53 9.49
N LEU A 143 -8.35 -19.54 9.17
CA LEU A 143 -6.92 -19.67 9.48
C LEU A 143 -6.63 -19.60 11.00
N LEU A 144 -7.60 -20.06 11.78
CA LEU A 144 -7.55 -20.31 13.23
C LEU A 144 -7.01 -21.73 13.44
N TYR A 145 -5.73 -21.92 13.11
CA TYR A 145 -5.15 -23.25 12.95
C TYR A 145 -5.10 -24.08 14.25
N GLN A 146 -4.97 -23.45 15.42
CA GLN A 146 -4.97 -24.18 16.69
C GLN A 146 -6.37 -24.74 16.99
N GLU A 147 -7.39 -23.92 16.79
CA GLU A 147 -8.79 -24.30 16.95
C GLU A 147 -9.24 -25.29 15.86
N ALA A 148 -8.69 -25.18 14.65
CA ALA A 148 -8.88 -26.15 13.57
C ALA A 148 -8.27 -27.51 13.91
N ALA A 149 -7.06 -27.54 14.49
CA ALA A 149 -6.41 -28.77 14.95
C ALA A 149 -7.28 -29.49 16.00
N LEU A 150 -7.74 -28.77 17.02
CA LEU A 150 -8.66 -29.30 18.03
C LEU A 150 -9.95 -29.84 17.42
N ALA A 151 -10.56 -29.12 16.47
CA ALA A 151 -11.77 -29.57 15.78
C ALA A 151 -11.53 -30.79 14.88
N PHE A 152 -10.35 -30.94 14.27
CA PHE A 152 -10.00 -32.15 13.51
C PHE A 152 -9.63 -33.33 14.42
N GLN A 153 -9.00 -33.10 15.57
CA GLN A 153 -8.77 -34.11 16.62
C GLN A 153 -10.10 -34.65 17.17
N ASP A 154 -11.07 -33.77 17.46
CA ASP A 154 -12.42 -34.20 17.82
C ASP A 154 -13.07 -35.02 16.69
N ALA A 155 -12.94 -34.60 15.43
CA ALA A 155 -13.52 -35.32 14.29
C ALA A 155 -12.94 -36.73 14.13
N GLU A 156 -11.61 -36.86 14.22
CA GLU A 156 -10.90 -38.14 14.19
C GLU A 156 -11.27 -39.02 15.39
N ARG A 157 -11.40 -38.44 16.59
CA ARG A 157 -11.83 -39.17 17.80
C ARG A 157 -13.23 -39.81 17.64
N TYR A 158 -14.13 -39.16 16.91
CA TYR A 158 -15.48 -39.70 16.65
C TYR A 158 -15.56 -40.63 15.43
N ASP A 159 -14.54 -40.67 14.57
CA ASP A 159 -14.44 -41.61 13.44
C ASP A 159 -12.97 -41.94 13.12
N PRO A 160 -12.30 -42.82 13.90
CA PRO A 160 -10.84 -43.01 13.82
C PRO A 160 -10.35 -43.68 12.54
N GLU A 161 -11.23 -44.40 11.82
CA GLU A 161 -10.89 -45.02 10.53
C GLU A 161 -10.95 -44.00 9.36
N ASN A 162 -11.37 -42.76 9.65
CA ASN A 162 -11.63 -41.74 8.65
C ASN A 162 -10.35 -41.05 8.16
N MET A 163 -9.79 -41.58 7.07
CA MET A 163 -8.61 -40.99 6.40
C MET A 163 -8.77 -39.51 6.04
N THR A 164 -9.99 -38.99 5.83
CA THR A 164 -10.21 -37.57 5.52
C THR A 164 -9.96 -36.70 6.76
N CYS A 165 -10.37 -37.14 7.95
CA CYS A 165 -10.08 -36.44 9.21
C CYS A 165 -8.58 -36.49 9.54
N ALA A 166 -7.95 -37.67 9.48
CA ALA A 166 -6.52 -37.84 9.74
C ALA A 166 -5.64 -36.99 8.79
N LYS A 167 -5.97 -36.94 7.50
CA LYS A 167 -5.27 -36.08 6.52
C LYS A 167 -5.44 -34.59 6.81
N ALA A 168 -6.62 -34.16 7.25
CA ALA A 168 -6.88 -32.77 7.59
C ALA A 168 -6.14 -32.36 8.87
N LEU A 169 -6.13 -33.21 9.90
CA LEU A 169 -5.34 -32.99 11.11
C LEU A 169 -3.85 -32.91 10.79
N SER A 170 -3.30 -33.92 10.11
CA SER A 170 -1.88 -33.95 9.72
C SER A 170 -1.46 -32.73 8.90
N ARG A 171 -2.32 -32.24 7.99
CA ARG A 171 -2.12 -30.99 7.24
C ARG A 171 -2.04 -29.78 8.17
N ILE A 172 -3.00 -29.60 9.08
CA ILE A 172 -3.00 -28.48 10.02
C ILE A 172 -1.80 -28.55 10.97
N GLU A 173 -1.45 -29.71 11.49
CA GLU A 173 -0.27 -29.84 12.35
C GLU A 173 1.03 -29.52 11.60
N SER A 174 1.11 -29.86 10.30
CA SER A 174 2.23 -29.45 9.47
C SER A 174 2.30 -27.93 9.35
N LEU A 175 1.17 -27.26 9.07
CA LEU A 175 1.09 -25.80 9.03
C LEU A 175 1.40 -25.14 10.37
N LEU A 176 1.01 -25.76 11.49
CA LEU A 176 1.34 -25.30 12.84
C LEU A 176 2.83 -25.44 13.15
N ARG A 177 3.46 -26.57 12.79
CA ARG A 177 4.92 -26.78 12.93
C ARG A 177 5.71 -25.83 12.04
N GLU A 178 5.30 -25.64 10.79
CA GLU A 178 5.92 -24.68 9.87
C GLU A 178 5.77 -23.25 10.39
N ARG A 179 4.59 -22.87 10.89
CA ARG A 179 4.37 -21.57 11.52
C ARG A 179 5.22 -21.38 12.76
N GLN A 180 5.31 -22.40 13.62
CA GLN A 180 6.15 -22.35 14.80
C GLN A 180 7.63 -22.18 14.43
N ALA A 181 8.15 -22.92 13.44
CA ALA A 181 9.53 -22.77 12.98
C ALA A 181 9.81 -21.38 12.37
N ILE A 182 8.85 -20.83 11.61
CA ILE A 182 8.93 -19.46 11.06
C ILE A 182 8.89 -18.41 12.18
N ASP A 183 8.00 -18.58 13.16
CA ASP A 183 7.89 -17.70 14.33
C ASP A 183 9.20 -17.80 15.17
N GLU A 184 9.76 -18.98 15.39
CA GLU A 184 11.05 -19.19 16.07
C GLU A 184 12.22 -18.50 15.31
N GLU A 185 12.39 -18.76 14.00
CA GLU A 185 13.42 -18.10 13.17
C GLU A 185 13.26 -16.56 13.13
N THR A 186 12.03 -16.06 13.14
CA THR A 186 11.74 -14.61 13.08
C THR A 186 11.89 -13.91 14.42
N TYR A 187 11.64 -14.61 15.55
CA TYR A 187 11.65 -14.01 16.88
C TYR A 187 12.92 -14.29 17.69
N GLU A 188 13.79 -15.23 17.31
CA GLU A 188 15.13 -15.35 17.91
C GLU A 188 15.96 -14.06 17.74
N GLU A 189 15.85 -13.36 16.61
CA GLU A 189 16.49 -12.04 16.41
C GLU A 189 15.73 -10.89 17.10
N VAL A 190 14.45 -11.07 17.45
CA VAL A 190 13.61 -10.06 18.12
C VAL A 190 13.12 -10.60 19.48
N ASN A 191 14.10 -10.88 20.34
CA ASN A 191 14.01 -11.72 21.53
C ASN A 191 13.27 -11.09 22.74
N ASP A 192 12.19 -10.34 22.53
CA ASP A 192 11.37 -9.72 23.60
C ASP A 192 9.85 -10.06 23.51
N GLY A 193 9.43 -10.84 22.50
CA GLY A 193 8.06 -11.30 22.30
C GLY A 193 7.04 -10.21 21.92
N ARG A 194 7.46 -8.98 21.58
CA ARG A 194 6.56 -7.87 21.21
C ARG A 194 5.62 -8.19 20.04
N PHE A 195 6.14 -8.82 18.99
CA PHE A 195 5.33 -9.21 17.84
C PHE A 195 4.31 -10.29 18.19
N THR A 196 4.65 -11.24 19.07
CA THR A 196 3.70 -12.23 19.60
C THR A 196 2.56 -11.54 20.38
N ARG A 197 2.86 -10.48 21.15
CA ARG A 197 1.84 -9.67 21.83
C ARG A 197 0.94 -8.93 20.84
N LEU A 198 1.51 -8.28 19.82
CA LEU A 198 0.76 -7.64 18.72
C LEU A 198 -0.20 -8.63 18.06
N VAL A 199 0.30 -9.76 17.57
CA VAL A 199 -0.50 -10.73 16.80
C VAL A 199 -1.65 -11.26 17.64
N LYS A 200 -1.41 -11.61 18.91
CA LYS A 200 -2.47 -12.04 19.85
C LYS A 200 -3.52 -10.95 20.05
N TRP A 201 -3.09 -9.70 20.32
CA TRP A 201 -3.99 -8.56 20.51
C TRP A 201 -4.86 -8.29 19.28
N MET A 202 -4.29 -8.30 18.08
CA MET A 202 -5.02 -8.10 16.82
C MET A 202 -5.99 -9.25 16.50
N VAL A 203 -5.57 -10.50 16.61
CA VAL A 203 -6.42 -11.68 16.29
C VAL A 203 -7.62 -11.75 17.24
N ASN A 204 -7.37 -11.60 18.56
CA ASN A 204 -8.43 -11.50 19.57
C ASN A 204 -9.34 -10.29 19.32
N GLY A 205 -8.77 -9.21 18.76
CA GLY A 205 -9.47 -8.01 18.34
C GLY A 205 -10.48 -8.17 17.20
N GLY A 206 -10.35 -9.24 16.41
CA GLY A 206 -11.14 -9.49 15.20
C GLY A 206 -10.39 -9.26 13.88
N CYS A 207 -9.09 -8.92 13.92
CA CYS A 207 -8.28 -8.85 12.70
C CYS A 207 -8.08 -10.25 12.07
N ARG A 208 -7.86 -10.29 10.76
CA ARG A 208 -7.61 -11.53 9.99
C ARG A 208 -6.45 -11.30 9.04
N PHE A 209 -5.38 -12.06 9.17
CA PHE A 209 -4.17 -11.92 8.33
C PHE A 209 -3.30 -13.18 8.31
N SER A 210 -3.84 -14.34 8.64
CA SER A 210 -3.06 -15.55 8.91
C SER A 210 -2.56 -16.28 7.65
N LYS A 211 -2.81 -15.71 6.46
CA LYS A 211 -2.07 -15.98 5.21
C LYS A 211 -0.72 -15.26 5.18
N LEU A 212 -0.44 -14.39 6.14
CA LEU A 212 0.72 -13.51 6.22
C LEU A 212 1.49 -13.71 7.54
N HIS A 213 2.79 -13.49 7.49
CA HIS A 213 3.67 -13.40 8.64
C HIS A 213 4.70 -12.28 8.44
N LEU A 214 5.41 -11.91 9.50
CA LEU A 214 6.57 -11.04 9.39
C LEU A 214 7.82 -11.90 9.15
N ARG A 215 8.79 -11.33 8.43
CA ARG A 215 10.13 -11.89 8.26
C ARG A 215 11.15 -10.77 8.22
N TYR A 216 12.35 -11.03 8.72
CA TYR A 216 13.51 -10.17 8.53
C TYR A 216 14.41 -10.75 7.43
N ASP A 217 14.94 -9.89 6.55
CA ASP A 217 15.98 -10.28 5.59
C ASP A 217 17.37 -10.25 6.22
N SER A 218 18.41 -10.67 5.48
CA SER A 218 19.80 -10.68 5.95
C SER A 218 20.35 -9.28 6.29
N ASN A 219 19.67 -8.21 5.86
CA ASN A 219 20.02 -6.82 6.16
C ASN A 219 19.17 -6.26 7.32
N ARG A 220 18.42 -7.13 8.03
CA ARG A 220 17.46 -6.79 9.10
C ARG A 220 16.31 -5.89 8.64
N THR A 221 16.01 -5.90 7.34
CA THR A 221 14.81 -5.26 6.80
C THR A 221 13.60 -6.14 7.09
N ARG A 222 12.62 -5.61 7.83
CA ARG A 222 11.34 -6.29 8.06
C ARG A 222 10.49 -6.25 6.78
N GLY A 223 9.88 -7.37 6.42
CA GLY A 223 8.84 -7.46 5.39
C GLY A 223 7.65 -8.30 5.85
N VAL A 224 6.53 -8.19 5.12
CA VAL A 224 5.34 -9.05 5.31
C VAL A 224 5.34 -10.10 4.21
N HIS A 225 5.33 -11.38 4.58
CA HIS A 225 5.48 -12.52 3.67
C HIS A 225 4.28 -13.45 3.72
N THR A 226 4.04 -14.20 2.64
CA THR A 226 2.93 -15.16 2.55
C THR A 226 3.26 -16.51 3.18
N MET A 227 2.39 -16.99 4.06
CA MET A 227 2.45 -18.35 4.64
C MET A 227 2.06 -19.44 3.63
N CYS A 228 1.21 -19.10 2.67
CA CYS A 228 0.66 -20.00 1.66
C CYS A 228 0.59 -19.32 0.29
N SER A 229 0.36 -20.09 -0.78
CA SER A 229 0.02 -19.51 -2.08
C SER A 229 -1.36 -18.86 -2.04
N ILE A 230 -1.51 -17.73 -2.73
CA ILE A 230 -2.76 -16.99 -2.88
C ILE A 230 -3.10 -17.03 -4.38
N PRO A 231 -3.99 -17.93 -4.83
CA PRO A 231 -4.28 -18.12 -6.25
C PRO A 231 -5.28 -17.10 -6.79
N ASP A 232 -6.21 -16.64 -5.96
CA ASP A 232 -7.34 -15.81 -6.38
C ASP A 232 -6.98 -14.33 -6.32
N SER A 233 -7.02 -13.63 -7.46
CA SER A 233 -7.14 -12.17 -7.44
C SER A 233 -8.48 -11.77 -6.81
N SER A 234 -8.46 -10.74 -5.96
CA SER A 234 -9.48 -10.32 -4.99
C SER A 234 -9.52 -11.03 -3.63
N ASP A 235 -8.66 -12.02 -3.36
CA ASP A 235 -8.56 -12.64 -2.03
C ASP A 235 -8.14 -11.62 -0.95
N CYS A 236 -8.85 -11.60 0.18
CA CYS A 236 -8.61 -10.68 1.28
C CYS A 236 -7.48 -11.21 2.18
N VAL A 237 -6.27 -10.69 1.99
CA VAL A 237 -5.05 -11.15 2.68
C VAL A 237 -4.89 -10.55 4.08
N LEU A 238 -5.45 -9.35 4.32
CA LEU A 238 -5.46 -8.68 5.62
C LEU A 238 -6.76 -7.88 5.81
N PHE A 239 -7.39 -8.04 6.97
CA PHE A 239 -8.51 -7.25 7.45
C PHE A 239 -8.24 -6.72 8.87
N VAL A 240 -8.47 -5.43 9.08
CA VAL A 240 -8.30 -4.71 10.35
C VAL A 240 -9.58 -3.93 10.65
N PRO A 241 -10.38 -4.29 11.69
CA PRO A 241 -11.61 -3.58 12.04
C PRO A 241 -11.34 -2.10 12.36
N ARG A 242 -12.33 -1.21 12.15
CA ARG A 242 -12.20 0.25 12.37
C ARG A 242 -11.62 0.60 13.74
N LYS A 243 -12.00 -0.13 14.80
CA LYS A 243 -11.51 0.06 16.18
C LYS A 243 -9.99 -0.19 16.37
N PHE A 244 -9.33 -0.82 15.40
CA PHE A 244 -7.88 -1.06 15.35
C PHE A 244 -7.15 -0.09 14.40
N MET A 245 -7.80 0.97 13.91
CA MET A 245 -7.18 2.02 13.11
C MET A 245 -7.02 3.29 13.95
N MET A 246 -5.80 3.83 14.08
CA MET A 246 -5.60 5.15 14.71
C MET A 246 -5.80 6.21 13.63
N THR A 247 -6.94 6.90 13.61
CA THR A 247 -7.26 7.95 12.62
C THR A 247 -7.13 9.36 13.20
N ASN A 248 -7.07 10.38 12.33
CA ASN A 248 -7.11 11.79 12.75
C ASN A 248 -8.31 12.10 13.67
N GLU A 249 -9.48 11.52 13.41
CA GLU A 249 -10.70 11.71 14.23
C GLU A 249 -10.56 11.09 15.63
N VAL A 250 -9.85 9.97 15.76
CA VAL A 250 -9.53 9.35 17.06
C VAL A 250 -8.52 10.22 17.80
N ALA A 251 -7.48 10.68 17.10
CA ALA A 251 -6.47 11.58 17.64
C ALA A 251 -7.06 12.91 18.15
N GLN A 252 -7.94 13.54 17.38
CA GLN A 252 -8.63 14.79 17.76
C GLN A 252 -9.56 14.62 18.97
N LYS A 253 -10.15 13.43 19.17
CA LYS A 253 -11.02 13.12 20.33
C LYS A 253 -10.24 12.71 21.59
N SER A 254 -8.96 12.38 21.46
CA SER A 254 -8.07 12.05 22.58
C SER A 254 -7.96 13.21 23.58
N LYS A 255 -7.37 12.96 24.77
CA LYS A 255 -7.18 14.03 25.77
C LYS A 255 -6.33 15.15 25.19
N ILE A 256 -5.17 14.82 24.63
CA ILE A 256 -4.24 15.80 24.08
C ILE A 256 -4.79 16.50 22.82
N GLY A 257 -5.53 15.77 21.98
CA GLY A 257 -6.18 16.34 20.80
C GLY A 257 -7.23 17.39 21.18
N ARG A 258 -8.07 17.10 22.18
CA ARG A 258 -9.04 18.06 22.70
C ARG A 258 -8.36 19.29 23.31
N SER A 259 -7.32 19.11 24.12
CA SER A 259 -6.57 20.25 24.68
C SER A 259 -5.94 21.15 23.62
N ILE A 260 -5.45 20.60 22.50
CA ILE A 260 -4.94 21.41 21.38
C ILE A 260 -6.08 22.18 20.70
N ILE A 261 -7.23 21.54 20.43
CA ILE A 261 -8.41 22.18 19.82
C ILE A 261 -8.96 23.29 20.73
N GLU A 262 -9.13 23.00 22.03
CA GLU A 262 -9.64 23.93 23.05
C GLU A 262 -8.71 25.14 23.25
N SER A 263 -7.40 24.98 23.00
CA SER A 263 -6.43 26.09 23.02
C SER A 263 -6.51 27.03 21.81
N GLY A 264 -7.27 26.68 20.77
CA GLY A 264 -7.38 27.45 19.53
C GLY A 264 -6.16 27.34 18.60
N TYR A 265 -5.24 26.39 18.85
CA TYR A 265 -4.04 26.22 18.03
C TYR A 265 -4.35 25.57 16.68
N ASP A 266 -4.09 26.31 15.59
CA ASP A 266 -4.21 25.79 14.23
C ASP A 266 -3.02 24.89 13.87
N MET A 267 -3.22 23.58 13.91
CA MET A 267 -2.17 22.61 13.62
C MET A 267 -2.03 22.36 12.11
N ARG A 268 -0.88 22.76 11.58
CA ARG A 268 -0.61 22.91 10.14
C ARG A 268 -0.57 21.60 9.34
N SER A 269 -0.41 20.46 10.00
CA SER A 269 -0.30 19.16 9.33
C SER A 269 -1.26 18.12 9.94
N GLU A 270 -2.01 17.42 9.08
CA GLU A 270 -2.84 16.28 9.51
C GLU A 270 -2.05 15.23 10.28
N HIS A 271 -0.83 14.94 9.83
CA HIS A 271 0.06 13.94 10.46
C HIS A 271 0.47 14.34 11.89
N SER A 272 0.42 15.63 12.25
CA SER A 272 0.78 16.10 13.58
C SER A 272 -0.30 15.75 14.63
N TRP A 273 -1.58 15.61 14.24
CA TRP A 273 -2.63 15.06 15.12
C TRP A 273 -2.29 13.64 15.56
N LEU A 274 -2.00 12.78 14.59
CA LEU A 274 -1.60 11.40 14.86
C LEU A 274 -0.31 11.31 15.66
N ALA A 275 0.67 12.18 15.43
CA ALA A 275 1.93 12.17 16.19
C ALA A 275 1.73 12.59 17.66
N ALA A 276 0.94 13.64 17.91
CA ALA A 276 0.59 14.07 19.26
C ALA A 276 -0.18 12.97 20.02
N TYR A 277 -1.13 12.30 19.35
CA TYR A 277 -1.88 11.19 19.94
C TYR A 277 -1.00 9.94 20.15
N LEU A 278 -0.15 9.59 19.19
CA LEU A 278 0.79 8.48 19.31
C LEU A 278 1.74 8.66 20.50
N LEU A 279 2.17 9.88 20.79
CA LEU A 279 2.92 10.19 22.02
C LEU A 279 2.07 9.99 23.27
N GLN A 280 0.84 10.50 23.32
CA GLN A 280 -0.05 10.26 24.47
C GLN A 280 -0.16 8.76 24.79
N GLU A 281 -0.39 7.94 23.77
CA GLU A 281 -0.55 6.49 23.91
C GLU A 281 0.79 5.77 24.21
N LYS A 282 1.93 6.29 23.73
CA LYS A 282 3.27 5.77 24.02
C LYS A 282 3.61 5.88 25.51
N HIS A 283 3.20 6.97 26.16
CA HIS A 283 3.47 7.24 27.58
C HIS A 283 2.36 6.74 28.53
N ASP A 284 1.28 6.12 28.01
CA ASP A 284 0.30 5.41 28.85
C ASP A 284 0.63 3.91 28.91
N PRO A 285 1.05 3.38 30.08
CA PRO A 285 1.34 1.95 30.23
C PRO A 285 0.11 1.05 30.03
N ASN A 286 -1.10 1.60 30.15
CA ASN A 286 -2.37 0.90 29.95
C ASN A 286 -3.00 1.15 28.56
N SER A 287 -2.28 1.81 27.65
CA SER A 287 -2.81 2.15 26.33
C SER A 287 -3.34 0.91 25.60
N PHE A 288 -4.54 1.02 25.03
CA PHE A 288 -5.08 0.02 24.10
C PHE A 288 -4.13 -0.28 22.93
N TRP A 289 -3.35 0.72 22.50
CA TRP A 289 -2.42 0.63 21.38
C TRP A 289 -1.03 0.10 21.77
N LYS A 290 -0.76 -0.16 23.06
CA LYS A 290 0.56 -0.57 23.55
C LYS A 290 1.20 -1.73 22.74
N PRO A 291 0.49 -2.81 22.35
CA PRO A 291 1.06 -3.88 21.54
C PRO A 291 1.47 -3.46 20.12
N TYR A 292 0.85 -2.41 19.57
CA TYR A 292 1.21 -1.80 18.30
C TYR A 292 2.35 -0.78 18.43
N ILE A 293 2.34 0.03 19.48
CA ILE A 293 3.40 1.03 19.71
C ILE A 293 4.74 0.34 19.99
N ASP A 294 4.73 -0.78 20.71
CA ASP A 294 5.95 -1.54 21.05
C ASP A 294 6.66 -2.15 19.83
N VAL A 295 5.96 -2.35 18.70
CA VAL A 295 6.51 -2.93 17.45
C VAL A 295 6.90 -1.89 16.39
N LEU A 296 6.70 -0.59 16.68
CA LEU A 296 7.20 0.50 15.84
C LEU A 296 8.73 0.60 15.95
N PRO A 297 9.43 1.11 14.92
CA PRO A 297 10.88 1.34 15.01
C PRO A 297 11.25 2.21 16.22
N GLY A 298 12.29 1.80 16.95
CA GLY A 298 12.82 2.59 18.08
C GLY A 298 13.55 3.84 17.60
N ASP A 299 14.28 3.73 16.48
CA ASP A 299 14.96 4.82 15.82
C ASP A 299 14.52 4.98 14.35
N TYR A 300 14.94 6.09 13.76
CA TYR A 300 14.73 6.46 12.37
C TYR A 300 16.04 6.98 11.75
N SER A 301 17.17 6.36 12.10
CA SER A 301 18.52 6.78 11.65
C SER A 301 18.71 6.77 10.12
N ASN A 302 17.81 6.13 9.38
CA ASN A 302 17.75 6.16 7.91
C ASN A 302 17.06 7.41 7.32
N MET A 303 16.45 8.26 8.15
CA MET A 303 15.77 9.48 7.72
C MET A 303 16.75 10.66 7.63
N PRO A 304 16.82 11.41 6.50
CA PRO A 304 17.77 12.51 6.34
C PRO A 304 17.71 13.61 7.41
N ILE A 305 16.53 13.83 8.03
CA ILE A 305 16.33 14.77 9.14
C ILE A 305 17.08 14.38 10.43
N LEU A 306 17.47 13.11 10.58
CA LEU A 306 18.23 12.59 11.74
C LEU A 306 19.69 12.27 11.40
N PHE A 307 20.16 12.62 10.21
CA PHE A 307 21.53 12.31 9.79
C PHE A 307 22.59 13.04 10.60
N ASP A 308 23.69 12.33 10.85
CA ASP A 308 24.93 12.88 11.41
C ASP A 308 25.71 13.72 10.38
N ASP A 309 26.84 14.26 10.81
CA ASP A 309 27.66 15.14 9.97
C ASP A 309 28.37 14.39 8.83
N PHE A 310 28.49 13.06 8.91
CA PHE A 310 29.04 12.23 7.83
C PHE A 310 28.07 12.20 6.63
N TYR A 311 26.81 11.81 6.84
CA TYR A 311 25.84 11.78 5.74
C TYR A 311 25.43 13.19 5.27
N LYS A 312 25.36 14.19 6.18
CA LYS A 312 25.18 15.59 5.77
C LYS A 312 26.30 16.06 4.84
N LYS A 313 27.55 15.70 5.09
CA LYS A 313 28.68 16.01 4.21
C LYS A 313 28.56 15.32 2.84
N LEU A 314 28.08 14.08 2.79
CA LEU A 314 27.80 13.39 1.52
C LEU A 314 26.70 14.08 0.69
N LEU A 315 25.72 14.70 1.36
CA LEU A 315 24.62 15.45 0.74
C LEU A 315 24.91 16.95 0.50
N LYS A 316 26.16 17.41 0.65
CA LYS A 316 26.50 18.83 0.38
C LYS A 316 26.16 19.21 -1.08
N GLY A 317 25.40 20.29 -1.25
CA GLY A 317 24.86 20.76 -2.53
C GLY A 317 23.48 20.16 -2.91
N SER A 318 23.09 19.06 -2.26
CA SER A 318 21.80 18.42 -2.48
C SER A 318 20.65 19.20 -1.84
N TYR A 319 19.52 19.32 -2.55
CA TYR A 319 18.32 19.93 -1.97
C TYR A 319 17.72 19.05 -0.87
N ALA A 320 17.97 17.73 -0.88
CA ALA A 320 17.53 16.83 0.20
C ALA A 320 18.07 17.24 1.58
N LEU A 321 19.29 17.79 1.65
CA LEU A 321 19.87 18.29 2.91
C LEU A 321 19.12 19.53 3.42
N GLN A 322 18.87 20.50 2.53
CA GLN A 322 18.15 21.72 2.90
C GLN A 322 16.68 21.43 3.23
N SER A 323 16.03 20.54 2.50
CA SER A 323 14.67 20.07 2.79
C SER A 323 14.57 19.42 4.19
N ALA A 324 15.58 18.62 4.57
CA ALA A 324 15.65 18.03 5.90
C ALA A 324 15.84 19.09 7.01
N GLN A 325 16.70 20.09 6.79
CA GLN A 325 16.92 21.22 7.71
C GLN A 325 15.64 22.07 7.89
N ASN A 326 15.04 22.53 6.78
CA ASN A 326 13.79 23.30 6.79
C ASN A 326 12.66 22.53 7.51
N THR A 327 12.60 21.20 7.34
CA THR A 327 11.63 20.35 8.03
C THR A 327 11.88 20.30 9.54
N MET A 328 13.14 20.20 9.98
CA MET A 328 13.50 20.24 11.40
C MET A 328 13.08 21.56 12.06
N GLU A 329 13.36 22.69 11.41
CA GLU A 329 13.00 24.03 11.89
C GLU A 329 11.48 24.22 11.95
N SER A 330 10.76 23.78 10.91
CA SER A 330 9.29 23.83 10.87
C SER A 330 8.65 22.98 11.98
N LEU A 331 9.15 21.76 12.20
CA LEU A 331 8.67 20.88 13.28
C LEU A 331 9.05 21.41 14.68
N ARG A 332 10.18 22.09 14.83
CA ARG A 332 10.55 22.81 16.06
C ARG A 332 9.53 23.91 16.37
N ALA A 333 9.25 24.78 15.41
CA ALA A 333 8.28 25.86 15.57
C ALA A 333 6.86 25.35 15.85
N GLU A 334 6.46 24.23 15.24
CA GLU A 334 5.19 23.56 15.54
C GLU A 334 5.16 23.01 16.98
N TYR A 335 6.20 22.26 17.38
CA TYR A 335 6.33 21.72 18.75
C TYR A 335 6.35 22.81 19.83
N ASP A 336 7.13 23.88 19.64
CA ASP A 336 7.22 24.98 20.60
C ASP A 336 5.87 25.73 20.66
N GLY A 337 5.19 25.90 19.51
CA GLY A 337 3.83 26.44 19.43
C GLY A 337 2.81 25.63 20.23
N ILE A 338 2.79 24.30 20.06
CA ILE A 338 1.93 23.38 20.83
C ILE A 338 2.28 23.45 22.32
N CYS A 339 3.57 23.44 22.68
CA CYS A 339 4.02 23.55 24.08
C CYS A 339 3.57 24.86 24.73
N ASN A 340 3.56 25.98 24.01
CA ASN A 340 3.15 27.27 24.55
C ASN A 340 1.69 27.28 24.99
N VAL A 341 0.80 26.68 24.18
CA VAL A 341 -0.66 26.73 24.35
C VAL A 341 -1.25 25.50 25.06
N CYS A 342 -0.56 24.36 25.04
CA CYS A 342 -0.99 23.11 25.66
C CYS A 342 0.07 22.62 26.68
N PRO A 343 -0.02 23.05 27.97
CA PRO A 343 0.96 22.68 28.99
C PRO A 343 1.14 21.17 29.20
N GLU A 344 0.09 20.37 28.97
CA GLU A 344 0.16 18.91 29.06
C GLU A 344 1.10 18.27 28.02
N PHE A 345 1.37 18.97 26.92
CA PHE A 345 2.27 18.49 25.87
C PHE A 345 3.76 18.63 26.25
N ARG A 346 4.10 19.59 27.13
CA ARG A 346 5.48 19.91 27.54
C ARG A 346 6.24 18.76 28.21
N LYS A 347 5.55 17.69 28.61
CA LYS A 347 6.14 16.50 29.21
C LYS A 347 6.81 15.57 28.20
N TYR A 348 6.48 15.69 26.90
CA TYR A 348 7.15 14.96 25.83
C TYR A 348 8.34 15.76 25.32
N LEU A 349 9.47 15.12 25.05
CA LEU A 349 10.63 15.81 24.50
C LEU A 349 10.47 16.08 23.00
N PHE A 350 11.12 17.13 22.49
CA PHE A 350 11.12 17.43 21.04
C PHE A 350 11.58 16.24 20.17
N MET A 351 12.58 15.47 20.62
CA MET A 351 13.03 14.28 19.88
C MET A 351 12.00 13.14 19.90
N GLU A 352 11.16 13.05 20.93
CA GLU A 352 10.01 12.14 20.95
C GLU A 352 8.93 12.62 19.97
N TYR A 353 8.72 13.94 19.86
CA TYR A 353 7.87 14.51 18.81
C TYR A 353 8.38 14.19 17.40
N ILE A 354 9.68 14.35 17.14
CA ILE A 354 10.28 13.93 15.86
C ILE A 354 10.09 12.44 15.63
N TRP A 355 10.31 11.57 16.63
CA TRP A 355 10.02 10.13 16.52
C TRP A 355 8.54 9.88 16.16
N GLY A 356 7.59 10.55 16.83
CA GLY A 356 6.17 10.42 16.55
C GLY A 356 5.79 10.91 15.16
N ARG A 357 6.39 12.02 14.70
CA ARG A 357 6.16 12.57 13.35
C ARG A 357 6.67 11.62 12.27
N LEU A 358 7.83 11.00 12.45
CA LEU A 358 8.42 10.02 11.53
C LEU A 358 7.66 8.69 11.58
N ALA A 359 7.23 8.24 12.76
CA ALA A 359 6.38 7.07 12.91
C ALA A 359 5.05 7.19 12.17
N VAL A 360 4.46 8.39 12.13
CA VAL A 360 3.27 8.67 11.30
C VAL A 360 3.62 8.79 9.82
N SER A 361 4.54 9.70 9.45
CA SER A 361 4.75 10.05 8.03
C SER A 361 5.24 8.88 7.17
N THR A 362 5.96 7.93 7.78
CA THR A 362 6.50 6.75 7.08
C THR A 362 5.49 5.59 6.96
N ARG A 363 4.32 5.67 7.62
CA ARG A 363 3.41 4.51 7.83
C ARG A 363 1.92 4.78 7.58
N VAL A 364 1.52 6.03 7.44
CA VAL A 364 0.11 6.42 7.40
C VAL A 364 -0.55 6.11 6.05
N PHE A 365 -1.77 5.57 6.10
CA PHE A 365 -2.63 5.32 4.94
C PHE A 365 -3.66 6.46 4.79
N GLY A 366 -3.78 6.99 3.57
CA GLY A 366 -4.87 7.91 3.22
C GLY A 366 -6.13 7.13 2.85
N VAL A 367 -7.08 7.03 3.78
CA VAL A 367 -8.31 6.23 3.64
C VAL A 367 -9.54 7.13 3.51
N THR A 368 -10.62 6.60 2.94
CA THR A 368 -11.93 7.27 2.95
C THR A 368 -12.89 6.46 3.82
N ILE A 369 -13.34 7.05 4.94
CA ILE A 369 -14.24 6.43 5.91
C ILE A 369 -15.53 7.24 5.92
N ASP A 370 -16.66 6.58 5.73
CA ASP A 370 -18.01 7.20 5.68
C ASP A 370 -18.10 8.43 4.74
N GLY A 371 -17.38 8.38 3.61
CA GLY A 371 -17.31 9.45 2.61
C GLY A 371 -16.29 10.57 2.91
N LYS A 372 -15.70 10.59 4.11
CA LYS A 372 -14.67 11.56 4.50
C LYS A 372 -13.26 10.98 4.31
N LYS A 373 -12.36 11.74 3.67
CA LYS A 373 -10.93 11.42 3.63
C LYS A 373 -10.30 11.65 5.00
N THR A 374 -9.45 10.74 5.44
CA THR A 374 -8.69 10.85 6.68
C THR A 374 -7.37 10.07 6.57
N SER A 375 -6.44 10.40 7.45
CA SER A 375 -5.17 9.69 7.60
C SER A 375 -5.28 8.67 8.74
N ALA A 376 -4.77 7.45 8.54
CA ALA A 376 -4.84 6.37 9.52
C ALA A 376 -3.53 5.56 9.63
N LEU A 377 -3.05 5.31 10.84
CA LEU A 377 -2.14 4.21 11.12
C LEU A 377 -2.95 2.91 11.20
N VAL A 378 -2.52 1.90 10.46
CA VAL A 378 -3.19 0.60 10.35
C VAL A 378 -2.18 -0.48 10.72
N PRO A 379 -2.24 -1.02 11.96
CA PRO A 379 -1.31 -2.03 12.45
C PRO A 379 -1.20 -3.23 11.50
N PHE A 380 0.02 -3.75 11.35
CA PHE A 380 0.39 -4.87 10.46
C PHE A 380 0.33 -4.52 8.96
N ALA A 381 -0.67 -3.77 8.49
CA ALA A 381 -0.70 -3.26 7.11
C ALA A 381 0.50 -2.34 6.85
N ASP A 382 0.80 -1.46 7.82
CA ASP A 382 1.90 -0.50 7.84
C ASP A 382 3.30 -1.13 7.96
N MET A 383 3.38 -2.46 7.98
CA MET A 383 4.63 -3.22 7.98
C MET A 383 5.03 -3.72 6.59
N SER A 384 4.14 -3.61 5.60
CA SER A 384 4.42 -3.98 4.21
C SER A 384 5.34 -2.94 3.55
N ASN A 385 6.33 -3.39 2.80
CA ASN A 385 7.26 -2.50 2.11
C ASN A 385 6.69 -1.95 0.80
N HIS A 386 7.40 -0.95 0.25
CA HIS A 386 7.04 -0.34 -1.02
C HIS A 386 7.38 -1.21 -2.24
N SER A 387 6.45 -1.30 -3.19
CA SER A 387 6.76 -1.57 -4.59
C SER A 387 5.81 -0.80 -5.50
N ALA A 388 6.33 -0.20 -6.57
CA ALA A 388 5.51 0.38 -7.64
C ALA A 388 4.67 -0.69 -8.36
N ASN A 389 5.13 -1.94 -8.34
CA ASN A 389 4.42 -3.12 -8.82
C ASN A 389 3.94 -3.97 -7.63
N SER A 390 3.10 -3.40 -6.77
CA SER A 390 2.48 -4.10 -5.63
C SER A 390 1.53 -5.20 -6.07
N GLN A 391 1.59 -6.37 -5.41
CA GLN A 391 0.65 -7.47 -5.60
C GLN A 391 -0.64 -7.29 -4.77
N THR A 392 -0.74 -6.21 -4.00
CA THR A 392 -1.90 -5.91 -3.16
C THR A 392 -2.43 -4.50 -3.41
N ASP A 393 -3.76 -4.40 -3.33
CA ASP A 393 -4.52 -3.15 -3.26
C ASP A 393 -5.21 -3.08 -1.88
N TRP A 394 -5.59 -1.89 -1.44
CA TRP A 394 -6.21 -1.69 -0.13
C TRP A 394 -7.27 -0.59 -0.14
N GLN A 395 -8.24 -0.70 0.76
CA GLN A 395 -9.33 0.27 0.93
C GLN A 395 -9.96 0.14 2.32
N PHE A 396 -10.91 1.02 2.64
CA PHE A 396 -11.84 0.83 3.75
C PHE A 396 -13.12 0.16 3.24
N ASP A 397 -13.52 -0.98 3.81
CA ASP A 397 -14.77 -1.68 3.49
C ASP A 397 -15.86 -1.29 4.50
N SER A 398 -16.76 -0.39 4.10
CA SER A 398 -17.89 0.06 4.92
C SER A 398 -18.90 -1.05 5.26
N LYS A 399 -18.91 -2.20 4.55
CA LYS A 399 -19.80 -3.33 4.87
C LYS A 399 -19.22 -4.23 5.97
N ARG A 400 -17.88 -4.32 6.04
CA ARG A 400 -17.14 -5.06 7.08
C ARG A 400 -16.71 -4.17 8.26
N ASP A 401 -16.85 -2.86 8.10
CA ASP A 401 -16.40 -1.81 9.03
C ASP A 401 -14.91 -1.92 9.39
N GLY A 402 -14.06 -1.91 8.38
CA GLY A 402 -12.60 -1.96 8.59
C GLY A 402 -11.79 -1.81 7.32
N PHE A 403 -10.47 -1.67 7.50
CA PHE A 403 -9.49 -1.69 6.42
C PHE A 403 -9.37 -3.10 5.85
N THR A 404 -9.38 -3.21 4.52
CA THR A 404 -9.13 -4.44 3.78
C THR A 404 -7.94 -4.26 2.84
N MET A 405 -7.07 -5.26 2.80
CA MET A 405 -6.03 -5.42 1.80
C MET A 405 -6.30 -6.72 1.04
N VAL A 406 -6.31 -6.63 -0.29
CA VAL A 406 -6.66 -7.73 -1.20
C VAL A 406 -5.50 -8.00 -2.16
N ALA A 407 -5.30 -9.26 -2.54
CA ALA A 407 -4.37 -9.60 -3.60
C ALA A 407 -4.95 -9.17 -4.96
N ASN A 408 -4.19 -8.45 -5.78
CA ASN A 408 -4.62 -8.01 -7.11
C ASN A 408 -4.22 -8.99 -8.24
N ARG A 409 -3.41 -10.00 -7.90
CA ARG A 409 -2.96 -11.10 -8.76
C ARG A 409 -2.46 -12.27 -7.92
N PRO A 410 -2.20 -13.46 -8.50
CA PRO A 410 -1.68 -14.60 -7.76
C PRO A 410 -0.33 -14.28 -7.09
N ILE A 411 -0.14 -14.75 -5.86
CA ILE A 411 1.09 -14.59 -5.05
C ILE A 411 1.56 -15.97 -4.61
N LYS A 412 2.85 -16.28 -4.72
CA LYS A 412 3.36 -17.60 -4.31
C LYS A 412 3.57 -17.64 -2.80
N ARG A 413 3.61 -18.85 -2.23
CA ARG A 413 4.07 -19.09 -0.85
C ARG A 413 5.49 -18.56 -0.65
N GLY A 414 5.71 -17.82 0.44
CA GLY A 414 7.00 -17.24 0.84
C GLY A 414 7.35 -15.90 0.19
N ASP A 415 6.62 -15.47 -0.85
CA ASP A 415 6.81 -14.16 -1.47
C ASP A 415 6.52 -13.04 -0.46
N GLN A 416 7.27 -11.93 -0.54
CA GLN A 416 6.93 -10.71 0.18
C GLN A 416 5.74 -10.02 -0.50
N ILE A 417 4.75 -9.61 0.28
CA ILE A 417 3.71 -8.69 -0.20
C ILE A 417 4.20 -7.26 -0.09
N TYR A 418 3.93 -6.47 -1.11
CA TYR A 418 4.23 -5.05 -1.16
C TYR A 418 2.96 -4.25 -1.36
N VAL A 419 2.99 -3.01 -0.87
CA VAL A 419 1.98 -1.98 -1.15
C VAL A 419 2.60 -0.86 -1.98
N ASN A 420 1.79 -0.19 -2.79
CA ASN A 420 2.25 1.00 -3.52
C ASN A 420 2.06 2.24 -2.62
N TYR A 421 3.13 3.01 -2.37
CA TYR A 421 3.09 4.26 -1.59
C TYR A 421 2.63 5.45 -2.47
N GLY A 422 2.21 5.18 -3.70
CA GLY A 422 1.99 6.14 -4.79
C GLY A 422 3.30 6.42 -5.52
N ARG A 423 3.21 6.73 -6.83
CA ARG A 423 4.36 7.16 -7.65
C ARG A 423 4.99 8.43 -7.06
N LYS A 424 6.33 8.44 -6.97
CA LYS A 424 7.14 9.56 -6.47
C LYS A 424 8.54 9.52 -7.05
N CYS A 425 9.17 10.69 -7.12
CA CYS A 425 10.60 10.83 -7.31
C CYS A 425 11.41 10.28 -6.12
N ASN A 426 12.66 9.89 -6.35
CA ASN A 426 13.54 9.43 -5.28
C ASN A 426 13.82 10.50 -4.21
N GLY A 427 13.80 11.79 -4.55
CA GLY A 427 13.85 12.87 -3.55
C GLY A 427 12.72 12.80 -2.53
N ARG A 428 11.50 12.48 -2.96
CA ARG A 428 10.35 12.31 -2.06
C ARG A 428 10.40 11.00 -1.29
N TYR A 429 10.86 9.89 -1.88
CA TYR A 429 11.09 8.65 -1.11
C TYR A 429 12.18 8.84 -0.04
N PHE A 430 13.29 9.48 -0.40
CA PHE A 430 14.43 9.65 0.48
C PHE A 430 14.13 10.56 1.66
N VAL A 431 13.61 11.78 1.42
CA VAL A 431 13.33 12.74 2.48
C VAL A 431 12.17 12.30 3.39
N ASN A 432 11.12 11.65 2.85
CA ASN A 432 9.91 11.34 3.62
C ASN A 432 9.81 9.89 4.13
N TYR A 433 10.62 8.97 3.58
CA TYR A 433 10.60 7.54 3.94
C TYR A 433 11.99 6.93 4.18
N GLY A 434 13.09 7.66 3.92
CA GLY A 434 14.45 7.23 4.25
C GLY A 434 14.99 6.09 3.37
N PHE A 435 14.51 6.00 2.11
CA PHE A 435 15.05 5.07 1.11
C PHE A 435 15.00 5.64 -0.32
N THR A 436 15.78 5.08 -1.23
CA THR A 436 15.69 5.35 -2.68
C THR A 436 15.28 4.07 -3.43
N VAL A 437 14.61 4.24 -4.59
CA VAL A 437 14.18 3.12 -5.46
C VAL A 437 15.13 2.97 -6.64
N ASP A 438 15.47 1.73 -6.94
CA ASP A 438 16.39 1.36 -8.02
C ASP A 438 15.71 1.43 -9.39
N GLY A 439 16.46 1.85 -10.41
CA GLY A 439 15.90 2.15 -11.74
C GLY A 439 15.01 3.41 -11.78
N ASN A 440 14.65 4.00 -10.63
CA ASN A 440 13.88 5.24 -10.52
C ASN A 440 14.70 6.50 -10.86
N GLN A 441 15.90 6.34 -11.45
CA GLN A 441 16.81 7.44 -11.80
C GLN A 441 16.18 8.44 -12.79
N ASN A 442 15.29 7.95 -13.65
CA ASN A 442 14.59 8.74 -14.65
C ASN A 442 13.39 9.52 -14.09
N ASP A 443 13.02 9.29 -12.83
CA ASP A 443 11.98 10.02 -12.08
C ASP A 443 12.62 10.86 -10.95
N ASN A 444 13.92 11.16 -11.02
CA ASN A 444 14.53 12.16 -10.13
C ASN A 444 14.07 13.56 -10.49
N ASP A 445 13.84 14.39 -9.46
CA ASP A 445 13.65 15.82 -9.61
C ASP A 445 14.88 16.58 -9.06
N ALA A 446 15.16 17.75 -9.61
CA ALA A 446 16.04 18.76 -9.02
C ALA A 446 15.27 20.08 -8.81
N VAL A 447 15.83 20.98 -8.00
CA VAL A 447 15.12 22.21 -7.60
C VAL A 447 15.72 23.44 -8.27
N PHE A 448 14.83 24.26 -8.85
CA PHE A 448 15.15 25.56 -9.43
C PHE A 448 14.41 26.62 -8.62
N VAL A 449 15.15 27.61 -8.11
CA VAL A 449 14.60 28.78 -7.41
C VAL A 449 14.95 30.02 -8.21
N ALA A 450 13.97 30.90 -8.43
CA ALA A 450 14.21 32.19 -9.08
C ALA A 450 13.26 33.26 -8.56
N ASP A 451 13.81 34.31 -7.96
CA ASP A 451 13.02 35.48 -7.57
C ASP A 451 12.66 36.37 -8.76
N LEU A 452 11.49 37.00 -8.67
CA LEU A 452 11.14 38.15 -9.49
C LEU A 452 11.70 39.41 -8.81
N PRO A 453 12.68 40.12 -9.40
CA PRO A 453 13.30 41.31 -8.79
C PRO A 453 12.27 42.41 -8.58
N VAL A 454 12.29 43.07 -7.41
CA VAL A 454 11.36 44.16 -7.10
C VAL A 454 11.60 45.41 -7.94
N GLU A 455 12.79 45.51 -8.54
CA GLU A 455 13.25 46.54 -9.46
C GLU A 455 12.80 46.29 -10.92
N ASP A 456 12.15 45.17 -11.23
CA ASP A 456 11.61 44.92 -12.57
C ASP A 456 10.55 45.98 -12.90
N GLN A 457 10.73 46.69 -14.02
CA GLN A 457 9.81 47.76 -14.46
C GLN A 457 8.34 47.30 -14.61
N HIS A 458 8.11 46.00 -14.76
CA HIS A 458 6.79 45.37 -14.85
C HIS A 458 6.44 44.53 -13.60
N TYR A 459 7.15 44.68 -12.47
CA TYR A 459 6.98 43.88 -11.26
C TYR A 459 5.52 43.71 -10.84
N ALA A 460 4.79 44.82 -10.70
CA ALA A 460 3.38 44.79 -10.25
C ALA A 460 2.43 44.10 -11.26
N LEU A 461 2.79 44.07 -12.55
CA LEU A 461 2.03 43.36 -13.58
C LEU A 461 2.39 41.86 -13.57
N LYS A 462 3.68 41.53 -13.53
CA LYS A 462 4.17 40.14 -13.45
C LYS A 462 3.70 39.45 -12.17
N MET A 463 3.73 40.12 -11.01
CA MET A 463 3.22 39.56 -9.74
C MET A 463 1.72 39.24 -9.79
N LYS A 464 0.91 39.92 -10.61
CA LYS A 464 -0.51 39.56 -10.83
C LYS A 464 -0.67 38.32 -11.72
N MET A 465 0.33 38.00 -12.54
CA MET A 465 0.36 36.81 -13.41
C MET A 465 0.90 35.57 -12.67
N VAL A 466 1.73 35.78 -11.64
CA VAL A 466 2.22 34.73 -10.73
C VAL A 466 1.06 34.24 -9.86
N ASN A 467 0.37 33.21 -10.33
CA ASN A 467 -0.74 32.59 -9.59
C ASN A 467 -0.24 31.88 -8.30
N ARG A 468 -1.20 31.40 -7.49
CA ARG A 468 -0.91 30.79 -6.18
C ARG A 468 0.03 29.57 -6.23
N ALA A 469 0.11 28.86 -7.36
CA ALA A 469 1.01 27.71 -7.55
C ALA A 469 2.48 28.12 -7.78
N TYR A 470 2.73 29.39 -8.10
CA TYR A 470 4.07 29.92 -8.39
C TYR A 470 4.61 30.84 -7.28
N LEU A 471 3.80 31.18 -6.27
CA LEU A 471 4.17 32.11 -5.18
C LEU A 471 5.39 31.67 -4.37
N ASN A 472 5.63 30.36 -4.25
CA ASN A 472 6.79 29.83 -3.53
C ASN A 472 8.10 29.95 -4.34
N ARG A 473 8.04 30.27 -5.64
CA ARG A 473 9.18 30.52 -6.55
C ARG A 473 10.20 29.37 -6.67
N GLU A 474 9.86 28.22 -6.11
CA GLU A 474 10.65 27.00 -6.03
C GLU A 474 9.99 25.90 -6.87
N PHE A 475 10.75 25.33 -7.80
CA PHE A 475 10.27 24.36 -8.77
C PHE A 475 11.09 23.08 -8.69
N GLN A 476 10.52 22.06 -8.04
CA GLN A 476 11.04 20.70 -8.06
C GLN A 476 10.60 20.02 -9.37
N VAL A 477 11.54 19.82 -10.32
CA VAL A 477 11.25 19.38 -11.69
C VAL A 477 12.13 18.20 -12.15
N PRO A 478 11.60 17.29 -12.98
CA PRO A 478 12.35 16.16 -13.51
C PRO A 478 13.22 16.52 -14.74
N ALA A 479 14.12 15.60 -15.09
CA ALA A 479 14.99 15.66 -16.28
C ALA A 479 14.26 15.33 -17.60
N THR A 480 13.12 15.98 -17.87
CA THR A 480 12.26 15.75 -19.04
C THR A 480 11.34 16.95 -19.33
N TYR A 481 10.80 17.01 -20.56
CA TYR A 481 9.73 17.93 -20.96
C TYR A 481 8.78 17.19 -21.92
N SER A 482 7.48 17.13 -21.59
CA SER A 482 6.47 16.41 -22.38
C SER A 482 5.21 17.25 -22.53
N CYS A 483 4.80 17.52 -23.77
CA CYS A 483 3.54 18.20 -24.09
C CYS A 483 2.33 17.25 -24.01
N ASP A 484 2.52 15.97 -23.69
CA ASP A 484 1.41 15.13 -23.22
C ASP A 484 1.10 15.45 -21.75
N VAL A 485 0.33 16.53 -21.58
CA VAL A 485 -0.22 16.98 -20.29
C VAL A 485 -1.46 16.16 -19.89
N SER A 486 -1.91 15.21 -20.72
CA SER A 486 -3.21 14.54 -20.53
C SER A 486 -3.19 13.39 -19.50
N VAL A 487 -2.01 12.90 -19.10
CA VAL A 487 -1.89 11.61 -18.39
C VAL A 487 -1.48 11.71 -16.92
N LEU A 488 -0.61 12.66 -16.50
CA LEU A 488 -0.08 12.70 -15.12
C LEU A 488 0.20 14.12 -14.59
N SER A 489 -0.05 14.34 -13.29
CA SER A 489 0.27 15.58 -12.58
C SER A 489 1.77 15.89 -12.52
N GLU A 490 2.64 14.88 -12.57
CA GLU A 490 4.09 15.04 -12.57
C GLU A 490 4.60 15.65 -13.89
N ASN A 491 3.90 15.44 -15.01
CA ASN A 491 4.21 16.09 -16.30
C ASN A 491 4.00 17.61 -16.28
N MET A 492 3.22 18.14 -15.32
CA MET A 492 3.03 19.59 -15.17
C MET A 492 4.20 20.29 -14.47
N LYS A 493 5.11 19.58 -13.79
CA LYS A 493 6.21 20.21 -13.04
C LYS A 493 7.11 21.09 -13.94
N PRO A 494 7.61 20.61 -15.10
CA PRO A 494 8.39 21.46 -16.00
C PRO A 494 7.56 22.62 -16.54
N HIS A 495 6.32 22.38 -16.96
CA HIS A 495 5.43 23.40 -17.53
C HIS A 495 5.12 24.56 -16.58
N ASN A 496 4.92 24.26 -15.29
CA ASN A 496 4.77 25.27 -14.24
C ASN A 496 6.03 26.14 -14.11
N MET A 497 7.22 25.52 -14.14
CA MET A 497 8.49 26.23 -14.11
C MET A 497 8.68 27.09 -15.37
N PHE A 498 8.56 26.52 -16.57
CA PHE A 498 8.68 27.26 -17.82
C PHE A 498 7.66 28.41 -17.90
N THR A 499 6.42 28.22 -17.43
CA THR A 499 5.41 29.27 -17.33
C THR A 499 5.87 30.44 -16.46
N TYR A 500 6.39 30.16 -15.26
CA TYR A 500 6.91 31.20 -14.37
C TYR A 500 8.12 31.92 -14.98
N PHE A 501 9.07 31.20 -15.58
CA PHE A 501 10.24 31.81 -16.21
C PHE A 501 9.87 32.61 -17.48
N ARG A 502 8.85 32.19 -18.25
CA ARG A 502 8.31 32.95 -19.39
C ARG A 502 7.73 34.29 -18.94
N ILE A 503 6.95 34.30 -17.84
CA ILE A 503 6.47 35.54 -17.18
C ILE A 503 7.64 36.41 -16.71
N LEU A 504 8.62 35.80 -16.02
CA LEU A 504 9.80 36.49 -15.47
C LEU A 504 10.58 37.24 -16.57
N HIS A 505 10.76 36.64 -17.74
CA HIS A 505 11.50 37.23 -18.86
C HIS A 505 10.67 38.05 -19.86
N ALA A 506 9.33 38.11 -19.72
CA ALA A 506 8.46 38.84 -20.63
C ALA A 506 8.73 40.36 -20.60
N GLN A 507 8.73 40.98 -21.79
CA GLN A 507 8.90 42.43 -21.96
C GLN A 507 7.86 43.04 -22.91
N ASP A 508 7.43 44.27 -22.62
CA ASP A 508 6.66 45.17 -23.48
C ASP A 508 5.55 44.48 -24.30
N LYS A 509 5.80 44.22 -25.60
CA LYS A 509 4.85 43.60 -26.54
C LYS A 509 4.52 42.14 -26.18
N GLU A 510 5.44 41.43 -25.53
CA GLU A 510 5.20 40.07 -25.01
C GLU A 510 4.18 40.10 -23.87
N LEU A 511 4.16 41.17 -23.07
CA LEU A 511 3.16 41.34 -22.00
C LEU A 511 1.76 41.66 -22.54
N LEU A 512 1.65 42.17 -23.78
CA LEU A 512 0.35 42.42 -24.42
C LEU A 512 -0.42 41.12 -24.73
N VAL A 513 0.27 39.99 -24.91
CA VAL A 513 -0.36 38.66 -25.08
C VAL A 513 -1.33 38.36 -23.93
N PHE A 514 -0.99 38.82 -22.72
CA PHE A 514 -1.77 38.62 -21.49
C PHE A 514 -2.89 39.64 -21.29
N SER A 515 -2.96 40.69 -22.11
CA SER A 515 -4.08 41.64 -22.12
C SER A 515 -5.31 41.14 -22.92
N SER A 516 -5.14 40.03 -23.64
CA SER A 516 -6.22 39.36 -24.36
C SER A 516 -7.21 38.69 -23.39
N LYS A 517 -8.47 38.52 -23.82
CA LYS A 517 -9.55 37.89 -23.03
C LYS A 517 -9.31 36.40 -22.67
N GLU A 518 -8.20 35.83 -23.10
CA GLU A 518 -7.84 34.43 -22.86
C GLU A 518 -7.06 34.21 -21.56
N PHE A 519 -6.45 35.25 -20.97
CA PHE A 519 -5.73 35.16 -19.69
C PHE A 519 -6.69 35.02 -18.50
N LYS A 520 -7.30 33.84 -18.39
CA LYS A 520 -8.15 33.44 -17.26
C LYS A 520 -7.26 33.10 -16.06
N GLU A 521 -7.76 33.39 -14.86
CA GLU A 521 -7.09 33.16 -13.56
C GLU A 521 -6.66 31.70 -13.28
N ASN A 522 -7.03 30.76 -14.16
CA ASN A 522 -6.80 29.31 -14.05
C ASN A 522 -5.96 28.72 -15.20
N MET A 523 -5.15 29.52 -15.90
CA MET A 523 -4.24 28.99 -16.92
C MET A 523 -3.19 28.03 -16.29
N LYS A 524 -3.13 26.81 -16.82
CA LYS A 524 -2.28 25.72 -16.30
C LYS A 524 -0.84 25.72 -16.86
N GLU A 525 -0.66 26.29 -18.04
CA GLU A 525 0.60 26.42 -18.75
C GLU A 525 0.51 27.66 -19.63
N MET A 526 1.60 28.41 -19.76
CA MET A 526 1.76 29.49 -20.72
C MET A 526 2.56 29.00 -21.92
N GLU A 527 1.94 29.06 -23.10
CA GLU A 527 2.61 28.74 -24.37
C GLU A 527 3.87 29.59 -24.60
N PRO A 528 4.88 29.08 -25.34
CA PRO A 528 6.11 29.82 -25.63
C PRO A 528 5.82 31.15 -26.36
N ILE A 529 6.29 32.27 -25.80
CA ILE A 529 5.86 33.62 -26.24
C ILE A 529 6.62 34.08 -27.50
N SER A 530 7.94 33.97 -27.48
CA SER A 530 8.82 34.44 -28.56
C SER A 530 10.15 33.68 -28.53
N THR A 531 10.89 33.66 -29.64
CA THR A 531 12.26 33.10 -29.68
C THR A 531 13.18 33.81 -28.68
N ARG A 532 13.04 35.13 -28.52
CA ARG A 532 13.81 35.91 -27.53
C ARG A 532 13.49 35.48 -26.11
N ASN A 533 12.21 35.37 -25.76
CA ASN A 533 11.78 35.04 -24.40
C ASN A 533 12.29 33.65 -24.01
N GLU A 534 12.07 32.67 -24.89
CA GLU A 534 12.47 31.29 -24.66
C GLU A 534 14.02 31.13 -24.59
N ILE A 535 14.78 31.94 -25.32
CA ILE A 535 16.25 32.00 -25.18
C ILE A 535 16.65 32.52 -23.78
N GLU A 536 16.03 33.58 -23.27
CA GLU A 536 16.36 34.10 -21.92
C GLU A 536 15.92 33.13 -20.82
N VAL A 537 14.76 32.47 -20.96
CA VAL A 537 14.32 31.36 -20.09
C VAL A 537 15.38 30.26 -20.05
N LEU A 538 15.83 29.76 -21.21
CA LEU A 538 16.82 28.68 -21.28
C LEU A 538 18.19 29.10 -20.73
N LYS A 539 18.63 30.35 -20.97
CA LYS A 539 19.86 30.90 -20.36
C LYS A 539 19.75 30.95 -18.84
N HIS A 540 18.61 31.37 -18.30
CA HIS A 540 18.40 31.48 -16.86
C HIS A 540 18.36 30.10 -16.19
N LEU A 541 17.61 29.15 -16.75
CA LEU A 541 17.59 27.77 -16.27
C LEU A 541 18.99 27.13 -16.33
N ARG A 542 19.75 27.36 -17.42
CA ARG A 542 21.14 26.92 -17.55
C ARG A 542 22.03 27.52 -16.46
N ARG A 543 21.92 28.83 -16.20
CA ARG A 543 22.70 29.53 -15.16
C ARG A 543 22.44 28.92 -13.78
N ILE A 544 21.16 28.76 -13.39
CA ILE A 544 20.77 28.12 -12.13
C ILE A 544 21.33 26.70 -12.06
N ALA A 545 21.17 25.89 -13.10
CA ALA A 545 21.70 24.53 -13.13
C ALA A 545 23.24 24.47 -12.99
N GLN A 546 23.97 25.45 -13.54
CA GLN A 546 25.43 25.56 -13.38
C GLN A 546 25.82 25.97 -11.95
N GLU A 547 25.12 26.95 -11.37
CA GLU A 547 25.31 27.40 -9.99
C GLU A 547 25.05 26.24 -9.01
N ARG A 548 23.90 25.56 -9.12
CA ARG A 548 23.55 24.39 -8.30
C ARG A 548 24.55 23.25 -8.46
N LEU A 549 25.06 22.99 -9.67
CA LEU A 549 26.10 21.98 -9.89
C LEU A 549 27.42 22.32 -9.18
N SER A 550 27.77 23.60 -9.06
CA SER A 550 29.01 24.04 -8.40
C SER A 550 29.00 23.89 -6.87
N GLU A 551 27.82 23.71 -6.27
CA GLU A 551 27.68 23.48 -4.83
C GLU A 551 28.03 22.05 -4.39
N PHE A 552 28.00 21.08 -5.33
CA PHE A 552 28.39 19.70 -5.05
C PHE A 552 29.91 19.57 -5.00
N PRO A 553 30.49 18.92 -3.97
CA PRO A 553 31.94 18.82 -3.83
C PRO A 553 32.59 17.89 -4.85
N ASP A 554 31.87 16.86 -5.30
CA ASP A 554 32.36 15.84 -6.24
C ASP A 554 31.63 15.95 -7.59
N PRO A 555 32.32 15.76 -8.73
CA PRO A 555 31.66 15.62 -10.03
C PRO A 555 30.80 14.35 -10.07
N ILE A 556 29.86 14.26 -11.02
CA ILE A 556 28.92 13.13 -11.10
C ILE A 556 29.59 11.80 -11.46
N GLU A 557 30.71 11.84 -12.18
CA GLU A 557 31.50 10.68 -12.56
C GLU A 557 31.98 9.87 -11.34
N VAL A 558 32.15 10.50 -10.18
CA VAL A 558 32.45 9.83 -8.89
C VAL A 558 31.24 9.02 -8.42
N ASP A 559 30.02 9.57 -8.50
CA ASP A 559 28.81 8.87 -8.09
C ASP A 559 28.47 7.72 -9.03
N HIS A 560 28.59 7.91 -10.35
CA HIS A 560 28.44 6.83 -11.32
C HIS A 560 29.41 5.68 -11.06
N LYS A 561 30.66 5.98 -10.66
CA LYS A 561 31.63 4.96 -10.24
C LYS A 561 31.17 4.22 -8.99
N LEU A 562 30.78 4.94 -7.93
CA LEU A 562 30.31 4.34 -6.66
C LEU A 562 29.08 3.45 -6.87
N LEU A 563 28.09 3.93 -7.63
CA LEU A 563 26.87 3.18 -7.98
C LEU A 563 27.18 1.93 -8.82
N LYS A 564 28.14 2.00 -9.74
CA LYS A 564 28.59 0.86 -10.55
C LYS A 564 29.37 -0.18 -9.74
N GLU A 565 30.21 0.27 -8.81
CA GLU A 565 30.98 -0.64 -7.94
C GLU A 565 30.11 -1.29 -6.86
N ASN A 566 28.97 -0.67 -6.51
CA ASN A 566 27.99 -1.14 -5.52
C ASN A 566 28.60 -1.52 -4.16
N LYS A 567 29.64 -0.77 -3.76
CA LYS A 567 30.36 -0.93 -2.48
C LYS A 567 30.04 0.25 -1.57
N PHE A 568 28.98 0.11 -0.80
CA PHE A 568 28.56 1.10 0.19
C PHE A 568 28.86 0.62 1.61
N MET A 569 28.95 1.57 2.53
CA MET A 569 29.09 1.28 3.96
C MET A 569 27.80 0.68 4.54
N ASP A 570 26.67 1.17 4.05
CA ASP A 570 25.32 0.88 4.49
C ASP A 570 24.32 1.40 3.42
N SER A 571 23.02 1.25 3.70
CA SER A 571 21.93 1.76 2.86
C SER A 571 21.84 3.28 2.81
N ASN A 572 22.23 4.00 3.86
CA ASN A 572 22.16 5.47 3.91
C ASN A 572 23.21 6.12 3.02
N HIS A 573 24.45 5.62 3.06
CA HIS A 573 25.53 6.03 2.15
C HIS A 573 25.08 5.82 0.69
N ARG A 574 24.53 4.64 0.37
CA ARG A 574 23.94 4.35 -0.94
C ARG A 574 22.85 5.35 -1.33
N ASN A 575 21.88 5.59 -0.45
CA ASN A 575 20.76 6.50 -0.70
C ASN A 575 21.25 7.95 -0.93
N CYS A 576 22.26 8.41 -0.18
CA CYS A 576 22.88 9.72 -0.39
C CYS A 576 23.51 9.86 -1.78
N VAL A 577 24.26 8.84 -2.22
CA VAL A 577 24.89 8.82 -3.55
C VAL A 577 23.83 8.77 -4.66
N MET A 578 22.81 7.93 -4.51
CA MET A 578 21.67 7.88 -5.45
C MET A 578 20.96 9.23 -5.58
N MET A 579 20.72 9.92 -4.45
CA MET A 579 20.04 11.21 -4.42
C MET A 579 20.85 12.31 -5.14
N ARG A 580 22.10 12.53 -4.71
CA ARG A 580 22.95 13.59 -5.26
C ARG A 580 23.32 13.33 -6.73
N CYS A 581 23.43 12.06 -7.14
CA CYS A 581 23.62 11.69 -8.54
C CYS A 581 22.41 12.14 -9.39
N GLY A 582 21.19 11.80 -8.95
CA GLY A 582 19.95 12.14 -9.67
C GLY A 582 19.70 13.64 -9.87
N GLU A 583 20.03 14.45 -8.86
CA GLU A 583 19.99 15.91 -8.97
C GLU A 583 21.01 16.40 -10.00
N LYS A 584 22.26 15.92 -9.94
CA LYS A 584 23.31 16.28 -10.91
C LYS A 584 22.96 15.86 -12.34
N GLU A 585 22.33 14.71 -12.55
CA GLU A 585 21.81 14.29 -13.87
C GLU A 585 20.76 15.27 -14.40
N THR A 586 19.86 15.72 -13.52
CA THR A 586 18.79 16.67 -13.87
C THR A 586 19.35 18.04 -14.23
N TYR A 587 20.27 18.60 -13.43
CA TYR A 587 20.92 19.87 -13.78
C TYR A 587 21.73 19.77 -15.09
N ARG A 588 22.50 18.69 -15.29
CA ARG A 588 23.22 18.45 -16.57
C ARG A 588 22.25 18.33 -17.76
N TRP A 589 21.04 17.77 -17.55
CA TRP A 589 20.01 17.70 -18.57
C TRP A 589 19.50 19.09 -18.97
N TYR A 590 19.18 19.98 -18.03
CA TYR A 590 18.74 21.35 -18.34
C TYR A 590 19.83 22.18 -19.03
N ILE A 591 21.10 22.01 -18.67
CA ILE A 591 22.23 22.61 -19.38
C ILE A 591 22.29 22.11 -20.83
N ALA A 592 22.25 20.79 -21.02
CA ALA A 592 22.28 20.18 -22.36
C ALA A 592 21.04 20.50 -23.21
N LEU A 593 19.89 20.79 -22.59
CA LEU A 593 18.69 21.30 -23.26
C LEU A 593 18.96 22.71 -23.80
N ALA A 594 19.44 23.62 -22.95
CA ALA A 594 19.74 25.00 -23.33
C ALA A 594 20.83 25.08 -24.41
N ASP A 595 21.94 24.34 -24.25
CA ASP A 595 23.05 24.31 -25.20
C ASP A 595 22.62 23.79 -26.59
N LYS A 596 21.57 22.95 -26.68
CA LYS A 596 21.01 22.46 -27.95
C LYS A 596 19.91 23.34 -28.52
N ALA A 597 19.04 23.89 -27.66
CA ALA A 597 17.86 24.63 -28.08
C ALA A 597 18.17 26.09 -28.43
N ILE A 598 19.07 26.77 -27.69
CA ILE A 598 19.40 28.18 -27.95
C ILE A 598 19.97 28.40 -29.36
N PRO A 599 20.94 27.61 -29.87
CA PRO A 599 21.45 27.79 -31.23
C PRO A 599 20.38 27.57 -32.31
N LEU A 600 19.39 26.71 -32.05
CA LEU A 600 18.27 26.46 -32.97
C LEU A 600 17.25 27.62 -32.94
N LEU A 601 16.93 28.17 -31.77
CA LEU A 601 16.05 29.34 -31.61
C LEU A 601 16.62 30.61 -32.26
N GLN A 602 17.94 30.69 -32.43
CA GLN A 602 18.65 31.77 -33.12
C GLN A 602 18.66 31.62 -34.66
N MET A 603 18.19 30.50 -35.21
CA MET A 603 18.15 30.29 -36.66
C MET A 603 16.92 30.92 -37.31
N THR A 604 16.99 31.16 -38.63
CA THR A 604 15.82 31.48 -39.46
C THR A 604 15.19 30.22 -40.06
N TRP A 605 13.88 30.27 -40.38
CA TRP A 605 13.15 29.17 -41.00
C TRP A 605 13.57 28.91 -42.46
N ASN A 606 14.69 28.21 -42.63
CA ASN A 606 15.32 27.90 -43.91
C ASN A 606 15.58 26.39 -44.09
N LEU A 607 16.16 25.98 -45.22
CA LEU A 607 16.40 24.55 -45.52
C LEU A 607 17.41 23.90 -44.54
N LYS A 608 18.41 24.65 -44.05
CA LYS A 608 19.37 24.17 -43.04
C LYS A 608 18.66 23.90 -41.70
N PHE A 609 17.80 24.83 -41.24
CA PHE A 609 16.99 24.60 -40.05
C PHE A 609 16.09 23.38 -40.21
N LYS A 610 15.35 23.26 -41.32
CA LYS A 610 14.47 22.11 -41.58
C LYS A 610 15.22 20.77 -41.53
N ARG A 611 16.43 20.69 -42.10
CA ARG A 611 17.28 19.50 -42.04
C ARG A 611 17.77 19.18 -40.62
N LEU A 612 18.13 20.19 -39.83
CA LEU A 612 18.52 19.98 -38.43
C LEU A 612 17.33 19.56 -37.55
N ALA A 613 16.17 20.19 -37.74
CA ALA A 613 14.94 19.85 -37.05
C ALA A 613 14.45 18.43 -37.39
N ALA A 614 14.63 17.97 -38.65
CA ALA A 614 14.27 16.62 -39.09
C ALA A 614 14.84 15.52 -38.18
N ASN A 615 16.07 15.72 -37.67
CA ASN A 615 16.77 14.77 -36.79
C ASN A 615 16.10 14.56 -35.40
N PHE A 616 15.06 15.33 -35.08
CA PHE A 616 14.31 15.21 -33.82
C PHE A 616 12.88 14.66 -34.03
N TRP A 617 12.41 14.47 -35.26
CA TRP A 617 11.10 13.87 -35.52
C TRP A 617 11.16 12.34 -35.42
N GLY A 618 10.22 11.74 -34.70
CA GLY A 618 10.17 10.29 -34.49
C GLY A 618 11.26 9.71 -33.59
N VAL A 619 12.13 10.54 -33.01
CA VAL A 619 13.24 10.12 -32.14
C VAL A 619 12.82 10.16 -30.67
N SER A 620 12.95 9.05 -29.96
CA SER A 620 12.68 8.91 -28.51
C SER A 620 13.77 9.54 -27.61
N SER A 621 14.23 10.74 -27.97
CA SER A 621 15.22 11.51 -27.22
C SER A 621 14.52 12.49 -26.26
N ARG A 622 14.99 12.61 -25.02
CA ARG A 622 14.41 13.53 -24.02
C ARG A 622 14.36 15.00 -24.45
N PHE A 623 15.25 15.40 -25.37
CA PHE A 623 15.29 16.76 -25.91
C PHE A 623 14.40 16.94 -27.16
N ALA A 624 14.09 15.86 -27.86
CA ALA A 624 13.38 15.91 -29.14
C ALA A 624 11.98 16.50 -29.00
N HIS A 625 11.29 16.19 -27.89
CA HIS A 625 9.95 16.67 -27.63
C HIS A 625 9.90 18.21 -27.51
N TYR A 626 10.74 18.80 -26.65
CA TYR A 626 10.87 20.26 -26.53
C TYR A 626 11.30 20.91 -27.86
N ILE A 627 12.26 20.32 -28.59
CA ILE A 627 12.70 20.89 -29.87
C ILE A 627 11.56 20.88 -30.91
N THR A 628 10.79 19.79 -31.00
CA THR A 628 9.70 19.66 -31.98
C THR A 628 8.45 20.47 -31.63
N HIS A 629 8.15 20.69 -30.35
CA HIS A 629 6.91 21.34 -29.90
C HIS A 629 7.10 22.79 -29.42
N VAL A 630 8.31 23.20 -29.02
CA VAL A 630 8.61 24.59 -28.61
C VAL A 630 9.48 25.30 -29.64
N VAL A 631 10.67 24.75 -29.93
CA VAL A 631 11.66 25.43 -30.79
C VAL A 631 11.19 25.55 -32.25
N VAL A 632 10.71 24.44 -32.83
CA VAL A 632 10.26 24.41 -34.23
C VAL A 632 9.07 25.35 -34.50
N PRO A 633 8.01 25.39 -33.67
CA PRO A 633 6.93 26.37 -33.84
C PRO A 633 7.39 27.83 -33.70
N LEU A 634 8.22 28.16 -32.71
CA LEU A 634 8.73 29.52 -32.51
C LEU A 634 9.55 30.02 -33.71
N VAL A 635 10.51 29.23 -34.21
CA VAL A 635 11.34 29.58 -35.37
C VAL A 635 10.53 29.65 -36.67
N LYS A 636 9.45 28.86 -36.77
CA LYS A 636 8.49 28.95 -37.88
C LYS A 636 7.64 30.22 -37.80
N ALA A 637 7.25 30.62 -36.60
CA ALA A 637 6.44 31.81 -36.35
C ALA A 637 7.21 33.10 -36.63
N SER A 638 8.50 33.18 -36.23
CA SER A 638 9.39 34.34 -36.45
C SER A 638 9.78 34.57 -37.92
N LYS A 639 9.12 33.91 -38.87
CA LYS A 639 9.17 34.21 -40.31
C LYS A 639 8.05 35.18 -40.74
N LYS A 640 6.97 35.28 -39.95
CA LYS A 640 5.93 36.30 -40.10
C LYS A 640 6.33 37.57 -39.37
#